data_AF-A0A9W5TZ56-F1
#
_entry.id   AF-A0A9W5TZ56-F1
#
_cell.length_a   1.000
_cell.length_b   1.000
_cell.length_c   1.000
_cell.angle_alpha   90.00
_cell.angle_beta   90.00
_cell.angle_gamma   90.00
#
_symmetry.space_group_name_H-M   'P 1'
#
loop_
_entity.id
_entity.type
_entity.pdbx_description
1 polymer ?
#
loop_
_entity_poly.entity_id
_entity_poly.type
_entity_poly.pdbx_seq_one_letter_code
_entity_poly.pdbx_strand_id
1 'polypeptide(L)'
;MEIGSYIKLHRIKQEMTQAELAEGIVSFAYLSKIENGKTEASPEVISLLCTRLGIQLDNEKDITIKNKCQEWYSQLFEVNDKDEIERGYNELEALMEDTHSESMVMFEIHKIRYFLILGRYEAALTQINSLADLSSTFDSLHQFYWYKFKGNYNSQVGEFNQAMRMYKLAEEKLNHLELAESEIADLQYTISVTHSKLRNTLDSIEYANKALDVFQRNYNFLRCAQCHIMLGISYRRLKMYDKAIKNHNLAKHLGKLNKNKQIIQLVNQNLGVLYSTKGQQEEAIKFFRAIIDDDEVHIVERFAAVASIVNEYYNVQNFEKAKELVNQGFELMKQFGNMDPYKLYYYVMYTYYFALNGEHEKFENIVINEFIPYLKKHKDYINLVIYARMLAEHYENSHQYKNATKYYKLANSAYEQLTIL
;
A
#
# COMPACT_ATOMS: atom_id res chain seq x y z
N MET A 1 -3.44 21.93 23.23
CA MET A 1 -2.30 20.99 23.37
C MET A 1 -1.02 21.81 23.31
N GLU A 2 0.07 21.31 23.91
CA GLU A 2 1.20 22.11 24.38
C GLU A 2 1.95 22.85 23.27
N ILE A 3 1.84 24.18 23.32
CA ILE A 3 2.65 25.17 22.60
C ILE A 3 4.14 24.81 22.46
N GLY A 4 4.69 24.02 23.40
CA GLY A 4 6.03 23.49 23.35
C GLY A 4 6.35 22.63 22.12
N SER A 5 5.48 21.68 21.74
CA SER A 5 5.72 20.82 20.57
C SER A 5 5.71 21.63 19.27
N TYR A 6 4.88 22.67 19.22
CA TYR A 6 4.83 23.61 18.10
C TYR A 6 6.10 24.47 18.01
N ILE A 7 6.55 25.03 19.15
CA ILE A 7 7.83 25.76 19.24
C ILE A 7 8.98 24.87 18.76
N LYS A 8 9.02 23.61 19.20
CA LYS A 8 10.03 22.62 18.79
C LYS A 8 9.98 22.38 17.27
N LEU A 9 8.80 22.22 16.69
CA LEU A 9 8.61 21.98 15.26
C LEU A 9 9.11 23.19 14.42
N HIS A 10 8.70 24.41 14.77
CA HIS A 10 9.17 25.63 14.06
C HIS A 10 10.67 25.81 14.19
N ARG A 11 11.22 25.58 15.38
CA ARG A 11 12.66 25.64 15.62
C ARG A 11 13.42 24.66 14.72
N ILE A 12 12.97 23.41 14.62
CA ILE A 12 13.60 22.39 13.76
C ILE A 12 13.49 22.77 12.28
N LYS A 13 12.34 23.31 11.84
CA LYS A 13 12.15 23.78 10.45
C LYS A 13 13.10 24.92 10.06
N GLN A 14 13.44 25.79 11.00
CA GLN A 14 14.40 26.89 10.81
C GLN A 14 15.85 26.47 11.08
N GLU A 15 16.11 25.16 11.29
CA GLU A 15 17.44 24.61 11.64
C GLU A 15 18.07 25.25 12.90
N MET A 16 17.26 25.83 13.78
CA MET A 16 17.71 26.51 14.99
C MET A 16 18.00 25.51 16.12
N THR A 17 19.06 25.74 16.88
CA THR A 17 19.35 25.00 18.11
C THR A 17 18.49 25.51 19.27
N GLN A 18 18.28 24.67 20.29
CA GLN A 18 17.60 25.10 21.52
C GLN A 18 18.37 26.22 22.24
N ALA A 19 19.70 26.27 22.12
CA ALA A 19 20.51 27.32 22.72
C ALA A 19 20.21 28.68 22.07
N GLU A 20 20.19 28.74 20.74
CA GLU A 20 19.89 29.96 19.97
C GLU A 20 18.47 30.46 20.23
N LEU A 21 17.48 29.57 20.29
CA LEU A 21 16.11 29.98 20.59
C LEU A 21 15.97 30.48 22.04
N ALA A 22 16.61 29.81 23.01
CA ALA A 22 16.51 30.13 24.42
C ALA A 22 17.26 31.43 24.82
N GLU A 23 18.25 31.85 24.03
CA GLU A 23 19.17 32.94 24.36
C GLU A 23 18.44 34.23 24.76
N GLY A 24 18.73 34.73 25.97
CA GLY A 24 18.11 35.95 26.50
C GLY A 24 16.61 35.86 26.82
N ILE A 25 15.99 34.67 26.73
CA ILE A 25 14.59 34.44 27.14
C ILE A 25 14.55 33.49 28.34
N VAL A 26 15.12 32.29 28.22
CA VAL A 26 15.09 31.23 29.23
C VAL A 26 16.35 30.38 29.22
N SER A 27 16.55 29.52 30.22
CA SER A 27 17.64 28.55 30.17
C SER A 27 17.37 27.44 29.16
N PHE A 28 18.43 26.88 28.55
CA PHE A 28 18.36 25.71 27.67
C PHE A 28 17.55 24.56 28.27
N ALA A 29 17.82 24.24 29.55
CA ALA A 29 17.13 23.15 30.24
C ALA A 29 15.64 23.43 30.44
N TYR A 30 15.26 24.70 30.62
CA TYR A 30 13.86 25.09 30.74
C TYR A 30 13.15 25.06 29.38
N LEU A 31 13.77 25.58 28.30
CA LEU A 31 13.22 25.45 26.94
C LEU A 31 13.04 23.98 26.55
N SER A 32 14.00 23.11 26.85
CA SER A 32 13.88 21.68 26.58
C SER A 32 12.71 21.03 27.34
N LYS A 33 12.41 21.48 28.57
CA LYS A 33 11.22 21.00 29.30
C LYS A 33 9.92 21.51 28.67
N ILE A 34 9.88 22.76 28.22
CA ILE A 34 8.73 23.33 27.50
C ILE A 34 8.47 22.54 26.22
N GLU A 35 9.50 22.41 25.36
CA GLU A 35 9.41 21.77 24.05
C GLU A 35 8.98 20.29 24.10
N ASN A 36 9.24 19.62 25.22
CA ASN A 36 8.88 18.22 25.41
C ASN A 36 7.66 18.02 26.34
N GLY A 37 6.90 19.08 26.62
CA GLY A 37 5.66 18.94 27.39
C GLY A 37 5.84 18.61 28.86
N LYS A 38 7.01 18.91 29.43
CA LYS A 38 7.34 18.60 30.83
C LYS A 38 7.06 19.75 31.77
N THR A 39 6.86 20.96 31.27
CA THR A 39 6.61 22.16 32.08
C THR A 39 5.87 23.21 31.26
N GLU A 40 4.82 23.80 31.83
CA GLU A 40 4.14 24.96 31.24
C GLU A 40 4.96 26.24 31.51
N ALA A 41 5.11 27.06 30.47
CA ALA A 41 5.77 28.36 30.56
C ALA A 41 4.76 29.49 30.74
N SER A 42 5.20 30.61 31.29
CA SER A 42 4.35 31.80 31.36
C SER A 42 3.99 32.31 29.96
N PRO A 43 2.81 32.93 29.79
CA PRO A 43 2.41 33.52 28.51
C PRO A 43 3.45 34.49 27.92
N GLU A 44 4.19 35.19 28.78
CA GLU A 44 5.27 36.10 28.38
C GLU A 44 6.46 35.36 27.75
N VAL A 45 6.91 34.26 28.37
CA VAL A 45 7.98 33.41 27.83
C VAL A 45 7.56 32.82 26.48
N ILE A 46 6.32 32.33 26.40
CA ILE A 46 5.76 31.81 25.14
C ILE A 46 5.74 32.89 24.07
N SER A 47 5.25 34.09 24.38
CA SER A 47 5.20 35.21 23.44
C SER A 47 6.59 35.57 22.91
N LEU A 48 7.61 35.59 23.78
CA LEU A 48 8.99 35.90 23.38
C LEU A 48 9.58 34.82 22.45
N LEU A 49 9.35 33.53 22.78
CA LEU A 49 9.79 32.41 21.94
C LEU A 49 9.09 32.42 20.58
N CYS A 50 7.77 32.65 20.57
CA CYS A 50 6.97 32.79 19.36
C CYS A 50 7.42 33.96 18.49
N THR A 51 7.66 35.13 19.09
CA THR A 51 8.14 36.31 18.38
C THR A 51 9.47 36.05 17.69
N ARG A 52 10.40 35.35 18.36
CA ARG A 52 11.71 35.00 17.77
C ARG A 52 11.60 34.06 16.58
N LEU A 53 10.65 33.13 16.63
CA LEU A 53 10.37 32.20 15.55
C LEU A 53 9.48 32.80 14.45
N GLY A 54 9.05 34.07 14.58
CA GLY A 54 8.18 34.74 13.61
C GLY A 54 6.71 34.31 13.66
N ILE A 55 6.24 33.73 14.76
CA ILE A 55 4.90 33.15 14.90
C ILE A 55 3.88 34.24 15.31
N GLN A 56 2.77 34.36 14.56
CA GLN A 56 1.61 35.19 14.93
C GLN A 56 0.52 34.36 15.61
N LEU A 57 0.05 34.80 16.78
CA LEU A 57 -1.02 34.15 17.56
C LEU A 57 -2.39 34.74 17.17
N ASP A 58 -3.18 34.02 16.35
CA ASP A 58 -4.52 34.43 15.90
C ASP A 58 -5.54 33.29 16.07
N ASN A 59 -6.42 33.41 17.07
CA ASN A 59 -7.36 32.35 17.46
C ASN A 59 -8.50 32.12 16.46
N GLU A 60 -8.93 33.13 15.69
CA GLU A 60 -10.02 32.96 14.71
C GLU A 60 -9.52 32.23 13.46
N LYS A 61 -8.30 32.54 13.03
CA LYS A 61 -7.64 31.82 11.95
C LYS A 61 -7.37 30.36 12.33
N ASP A 62 -7.01 30.08 13.58
CA ASP A 62 -6.76 28.71 14.03
C ASP A 62 -7.99 27.79 13.88
N ILE A 63 -9.19 28.28 14.23
CA ILE A 63 -10.45 27.52 14.03
C ILE A 63 -10.67 27.23 12.54
N THR A 64 -10.40 28.22 11.68
CA THR A 64 -10.55 28.07 10.23
C THR A 64 -9.57 27.04 9.67
N ILE A 65 -8.30 27.11 10.09
CA ILE A 65 -7.25 26.16 9.70
C ILE A 65 -7.64 24.75 10.15
N LYS A 66 -8.11 24.59 11.38
CA LYS A 66 -8.56 23.30 11.92
C LYS A 66 -9.65 22.68 11.06
N ASN A 67 -10.66 23.45 10.67
CA ASN A 67 -11.75 22.94 9.81
C ASN A 67 -11.23 22.51 8.44
N LYS A 68 -10.40 23.34 7.79
CA LYS A 68 -9.77 23.01 6.51
C LYS A 68 -8.88 21.77 6.59
N CYS A 69 -8.15 21.60 7.69
CA CYS A 69 -7.38 20.39 7.94
C CYS A 69 -8.29 19.15 8.00
N GLN A 70 -9.40 19.20 8.74
CA GLN A 70 -10.33 18.05 8.81
C GLN A 70 -10.95 17.72 7.46
N GLU A 71 -11.35 18.73 6.67
CA GLU A 71 -11.82 18.55 5.31
C GLU A 71 -10.76 17.87 4.46
N TRP A 72 -9.52 18.37 4.47
CA TRP A 72 -8.41 17.79 3.72
C TRP A 72 -8.09 16.36 4.16
N TYR A 73 -8.06 16.07 5.46
CA TYR A 73 -7.83 14.70 5.97
C TYR A 73 -8.89 13.73 5.47
N SER A 74 -10.16 14.15 5.44
CA SER A 74 -11.26 13.35 4.91
C SER A 74 -11.14 13.08 3.40
N GLN A 75 -10.32 13.86 2.69
CA GLN A 75 -10.04 13.66 1.27
C GLN A 75 -8.87 12.70 1.01
N LEU A 76 -8.08 12.31 2.02
CA LEU A 76 -6.88 11.48 1.87
C LEU A 76 -7.19 9.99 1.62
N PHE A 77 -7.96 9.73 0.56
CA PHE A 77 -8.29 8.42 0.03
C PHE A 77 -7.92 8.33 -1.45
N GLU A 78 -7.47 7.15 -1.88
CA GLU A 78 -6.95 6.90 -3.24
C GLU A 78 -7.97 7.10 -4.36
N VAL A 79 -9.27 7.12 -4.03
CA VAL A 79 -10.37 7.32 -4.99
C VAL A 79 -10.70 8.78 -5.26
N ASN A 80 -10.22 9.68 -4.41
CA ASN A 80 -10.48 11.10 -4.57
C ASN A 80 -9.54 11.72 -5.60
N ASP A 81 -9.95 12.86 -6.14
CA ASP A 81 -9.18 13.58 -7.16
C ASP A 81 -7.84 14.05 -6.57
N LYS A 82 -6.74 13.61 -7.19
CA LYS A 82 -5.39 13.93 -6.74
C LYS A 82 -5.08 15.42 -6.86
N ASP A 83 -5.67 16.09 -7.85
CA ASP A 83 -5.48 17.53 -8.06
C ASP A 83 -6.23 18.33 -6.99
N GLU A 84 -7.39 17.86 -6.52
CA GLU A 84 -8.08 18.45 -5.36
C GLU A 84 -7.26 18.30 -4.07
N ILE A 85 -6.73 17.09 -3.84
CA ILE A 85 -5.89 16.82 -2.66
C ILE A 85 -4.64 17.73 -2.67
N GLU A 86 -4.00 17.91 -3.81
CA GLU A 86 -2.80 18.76 -3.94
C GLU A 86 -3.14 20.25 -3.80
N ARG A 87 -4.29 20.71 -4.31
CA ARG A 87 -4.77 22.08 -4.07
C ARG A 87 -4.99 22.36 -2.57
N GLY A 88 -5.70 21.46 -1.88
CA GLY A 88 -5.95 21.59 -0.44
C GLY A 88 -4.66 21.57 0.39
N TYR A 89 -3.69 20.74 -0.02
CA TYR A 89 -2.36 20.72 0.59
C TYR A 89 -1.64 22.07 0.44
N ASN A 90 -1.56 22.63 -0.77
CA ASN A 90 -0.86 23.89 -1.04
C ASN A 90 -1.50 25.07 -0.28
N GLU A 91 -2.83 25.09 -0.21
CA GLU A 91 -3.56 26.10 0.56
C GLU A 91 -3.25 26.00 2.07
N LEU A 92 -3.31 24.80 2.63
CA LEU A 92 -3.00 24.58 4.04
C LEU A 92 -1.53 24.87 4.36
N GLU A 93 -0.60 24.52 3.45
CA GLU A 93 0.82 24.81 3.62
C GLU A 93 1.08 26.32 3.73
N ALA A 94 0.52 27.12 2.82
CA ALA A 94 0.64 28.57 2.88
C ALA A 94 0.05 29.16 4.18
N LEU A 95 -1.12 28.67 4.62
CA LEU A 95 -1.74 29.12 5.87
C LEU A 95 -0.89 28.79 7.11
N MET A 96 -0.22 27.64 7.11
CA MET A 96 0.61 27.15 8.21
C MET A 96 1.99 27.82 8.28
N GLU A 97 2.45 28.45 7.20
CA GLU A 97 3.66 29.29 7.22
C GLU A 97 3.41 30.60 7.97
N ASP A 98 2.22 31.19 7.79
CA ASP A 98 1.90 32.53 8.28
C ASP A 98 1.22 32.56 9.66
N THR A 99 0.64 31.45 10.12
CA THR A 99 -0.25 31.44 11.30
C THR A 99 0.08 30.34 12.30
N HIS A 100 0.02 30.67 13.60
CA HIS A 100 0.00 29.68 14.66
C HIS A 100 -1.25 28.81 14.59
N SER A 101 -1.07 27.49 14.47
CA SER A 101 -2.19 26.55 14.60
C SER A 101 -1.84 25.34 15.44
N GLU A 102 -2.75 24.97 16.33
CA GLU A 102 -2.67 23.69 17.07
C GLU A 102 -2.73 22.48 16.13
N SER A 103 -3.24 22.66 14.91
CA SER A 103 -3.38 21.59 13.91
C SER A 103 -2.06 21.26 13.20
N MET A 104 -0.99 22.04 13.41
CA MET A 104 0.25 21.93 12.65
C MET A 104 0.92 20.56 12.77
N VAL A 105 1.08 20.02 13.98
CA VAL A 105 1.72 18.71 14.18
C VAL A 105 0.92 17.61 13.48
N MET A 106 -0.41 17.66 13.61
CA MET A 106 -1.30 16.72 12.94
C MET A 106 -1.21 16.84 11.41
N PHE A 107 -1.11 18.06 10.89
CA PHE A 107 -0.97 18.33 9.46
C PHE A 107 0.33 17.74 8.92
N GLU A 108 1.44 17.97 9.61
CA GLU A 108 2.74 17.38 9.25
C GLU A 108 2.73 15.85 9.27
N ILE A 109 2.00 15.22 10.21
CA ILE A 109 1.81 13.77 10.22
C ILE A 109 0.98 13.32 9.00
N HIS A 110 -0.09 14.03 8.64
CA HIS A 110 -0.94 13.71 7.49
C HIS A 110 -0.25 13.94 6.14
N LYS A 111 0.79 14.78 6.06
CA LYS A 111 1.65 14.88 4.87
C LYS A 111 2.22 13.53 4.44
N ILE A 112 2.49 12.62 5.38
CA ILE A 112 2.94 11.25 5.07
C ILE A 112 1.88 10.54 4.22
N ARG A 113 0.62 10.53 4.67
CA ARG A 113 -0.48 9.89 3.95
C ARG A 113 -0.70 10.53 2.58
N TYR A 114 -0.64 11.85 2.52
CA TYR A 114 -0.71 12.63 1.27
C TYR A 114 0.34 12.17 0.25
N PHE A 115 1.62 12.15 0.63
CA PHE A 115 2.68 11.70 -0.28
C PHE A 115 2.51 10.25 -0.72
N LEU A 116 2.02 9.37 0.16
CA LEU A 116 1.74 7.98 -0.19
C LEU A 116 0.63 7.83 -1.24
N ILE A 117 -0.45 8.63 -1.16
CA ILE A 117 -1.55 8.61 -2.15
C ILE A 117 -1.08 9.08 -3.53
N LEU A 118 -0.14 10.04 -3.54
CA LEU A 118 0.49 10.52 -4.78
C LEU A 118 1.60 9.59 -5.29
N GLY A 119 1.93 8.52 -4.57
CA GLY A 119 3.03 7.61 -4.92
C GLY A 119 4.42 8.23 -4.74
N ARG A 120 4.54 9.34 -4.00
CA ARG A 120 5.80 10.05 -3.72
C ARG A 120 6.50 9.45 -2.49
N TYR A 121 6.96 8.20 -2.62
CA TYR A 121 7.49 7.43 -1.47
C TYR A 121 8.73 8.06 -0.82
N GLU A 122 9.64 8.63 -1.59
CA GLU A 122 10.82 9.33 -1.05
C GLU A 122 10.43 10.54 -0.20
N ALA A 123 9.47 11.35 -0.67
CA ALA A 123 8.96 12.49 0.10
C ALA A 123 8.28 12.03 1.41
N ALA A 124 7.52 10.93 1.37
CA ALA A 124 6.94 10.33 2.56
C ALA A 124 8.03 9.88 3.57
N LEU A 125 9.13 9.29 3.09
CA LEU A 125 10.26 8.90 3.92
C LEU A 125 10.97 10.11 4.53
N THR A 126 11.23 11.15 3.73
CA THR A 126 11.82 12.41 4.22
C THR A 126 10.96 13.02 5.33
N GLN A 127 9.63 13.03 5.16
CA GLN A 127 8.70 13.51 6.17
C GLN A 127 8.69 12.64 7.44
N ILE A 128 8.79 11.31 7.30
CA ILE A 128 8.93 10.42 8.46
C ILE A 128 10.25 10.71 9.20
N ASN A 129 11.34 10.95 8.48
CA ASN A 129 12.63 11.22 9.12
C ASN A 129 12.66 12.57 9.83
N SER A 130 12.05 13.62 9.24
CA SER A 130 12.00 14.95 9.85
C SER A 130 11.19 14.98 11.15
N LEU A 131 10.14 14.15 11.25
CA LEU A 131 9.29 14.06 12.44
C LEU A 131 9.81 13.06 13.50
N ALA A 132 10.86 12.29 13.21
CA ALA A 132 11.34 11.25 14.12
C ALA A 132 11.74 11.82 15.50
N ASP A 133 12.45 12.95 15.53
CA ASP A 133 12.90 13.60 16.77
C ASP A 133 11.78 14.32 17.54
N LEU A 134 10.71 14.68 16.83
CA LEU A 134 9.50 15.27 17.41
C LEU A 134 8.56 14.21 17.99
N SER A 135 8.66 12.95 17.53
CA SER A 135 7.71 11.90 17.89
C SER A 135 7.60 11.61 19.39
N SER A 136 8.63 11.95 20.18
CA SER A 136 8.60 11.87 21.65
C SER A 136 7.63 12.84 22.33
N THR A 137 7.18 13.88 21.61
CA THR A 137 6.28 14.94 22.08
C THR A 137 4.84 14.75 21.62
N PHE A 138 4.58 13.68 20.86
CA PHE A 138 3.27 13.37 20.35
C PHE A 138 2.35 12.88 21.48
N ASP A 139 1.17 13.48 21.55
CA ASP A 139 0.06 12.97 22.36
C ASP A 139 -0.48 11.65 21.78
N SER A 140 -1.48 11.07 22.45
CA SER A 140 -2.02 9.76 22.02
C SER A 140 -2.60 9.80 20.61
N LEU A 141 -3.26 10.90 20.23
CA LEU A 141 -3.91 11.04 18.93
C LEU A 141 -2.87 11.17 17.80
N HIS A 142 -1.84 12.00 18.01
CA HIS A 142 -0.71 12.09 17.10
C HIS A 142 0.02 10.75 16.97
N GLN A 143 0.26 10.05 18.08
CA GLN A 143 0.90 8.73 18.05
C GLN A 143 0.09 7.72 17.24
N PHE A 144 -1.24 7.71 17.37
CA PHE A 144 -2.11 6.86 16.56
C PHE A 144 -1.88 7.07 15.06
N TYR A 145 -2.01 8.31 14.57
CA TYR A 145 -1.83 8.60 13.14
C TYR A 145 -0.39 8.41 12.67
N TRP A 146 0.58 8.79 13.51
CA TRP A 146 2.00 8.58 13.25
C TRP A 146 2.33 7.11 12.99
N TYR A 147 1.90 6.22 13.89
CA TYR A 147 2.11 4.79 13.73
C TYR A 147 1.30 4.22 12.56
N LYS A 148 0.04 4.63 12.38
CA LYS A 148 -0.80 4.23 11.24
C LYS A 148 -0.13 4.57 9.91
N PHE A 149 0.37 5.80 9.72
CA PHE A 149 0.97 6.23 8.46
C PHE A 149 2.39 5.69 8.25
N LYS A 150 3.18 5.50 9.31
CA LYS A 150 4.43 4.71 9.20
C LYS A 150 4.16 3.27 8.79
N GLY A 151 3.08 2.67 9.30
CA GLY A 151 2.61 1.37 8.85
C GLY A 151 2.26 1.37 7.37
N ASN A 152 1.52 2.39 6.91
CA ASN A 152 1.18 2.55 5.50
C ASN A 152 2.43 2.66 4.62
N TYR A 153 3.41 3.48 5.00
CA TYR A 153 4.68 3.60 4.29
C TYR A 153 5.38 2.23 4.17
N ASN A 154 5.58 1.55 5.31
CA ASN A 154 6.22 0.22 5.31
C ASN A 154 5.47 -0.80 4.45
N SER A 155 4.14 -0.74 4.44
CA SER A 155 3.32 -1.60 3.58
C SER A 155 3.52 -1.30 2.09
N GLN A 156 3.66 -0.03 1.70
CA GLN A 156 3.87 0.36 0.30
C GLN A 156 5.25 -0.07 -0.22
N VAL A 157 6.28 -0.01 0.63
CA VAL A 157 7.65 -0.47 0.27
C VAL A 157 7.83 -1.99 0.42
N GLY A 158 6.79 -2.73 0.80
CA GLY A 158 6.80 -4.20 0.88
C GLY A 158 7.32 -4.79 2.20
N GLU A 159 7.60 -3.95 3.21
CA GLU A 159 8.07 -4.35 4.54
C GLU A 159 6.89 -4.69 5.46
N PHE A 160 6.11 -5.71 5.10
CA PHE A 160 4.84 -6.04 5.76
C PHE A 160 4.96 -6.39 7.25
N ASN A 161 6.08 -7.00 7.67
CA ASN A 161 6.33 -7.27 9.09
C ASN A 161 6.53 -5.99 9.90
N GLN A 162 7.24 -5.01 9.33
CA GLN A 162 7.43 -3.71 9.97
C GLN A 162 6.11 -2.93 9.96
N ALA A 163 5.36 -2.99 8.86
CA ALA A 163 4.02 -2.39 8.77
C ALA A 163 3.10 -2.91 9.88
N MET A 164 3.05 -4.23 10.06
CA MET A 164 2.25 -4.87 11.11
C MET A 164 2.66 -4.43 12.52
N ARG A 165 3.96 -4.29 12.80
CA ARG A 165 4.43 -3.75 14.09
C ARG A 165 3.92 -2.34 14.33
N MET A 166 3.98 -1.47 13.32
CA MET A 166 3.48 -0.10 13.44
C MET A 166 1.96 -0.07 13.62
N TYR A 167 1.20 -0.88 12.89
CA TYR A 167 -0.26 -0.95 13.08
C TYR A 167 -0.67 -1.42 14.47
N LYS A 168 0.05 -2.38 15.07
CA LYS A 168 -0.18 -2.80 16.46
C LYS A 168 0.07 -1.65 17.44
N LEU A 169 1.15 -0.89 17.27
CA LEU A 169 1.40 0.31 18.08
C LEU A 169 0.31 1.36 17.91
N ALA A 170 -0.26 1.52 16.71
CA ALA A 170 -1.41 2.40 16.49
C ALA A 170 -2.66 1.88 17.21
N GLU A 171 -2.95 0.58 17.10
CA GLU A 171 -4.10 -0.06 17.76
C GLU A 171 -4.03 0.06 19.29
N GLU A 172 -2.84 -0.08 19.89
CA GLU A 172 -2.62 0.12 21.33
C GLU A 172 -3.05 1.51 21.82
N LYS A 173 -2.94 2.55 20.97
CA LYS A 173 -3.35 3.91 21.32
C LYS A 173 -4.87 4.09 21.41
N LEU A 174 -5.64 3.19 20.79
CA LEU A 174 -7.11 3.25 20.86
C LEU A 174 -7.64 3.08 22.29
N ASN A 175 -6.91 2.40 23.17
CA ASN A 175 -7.29 2.26 24.59
C ASN A 175 -7.35 3.60 25.36
N HIS A 176 -6.76 4.65 24.79
CA HIS A 176 -6.64 5.97 25.40
C HIS A 176 -7.31 7.07 24.54
N LEU A 177 -8.08 6.68 23.52
CA LEU A 177 -8.66 7.61 22.56
C LEU A 177 -10.13 7.29 22.29
N GLU A 178 -10.94 8.34 22.20
CA GLU A 178 -12.27 8.27 21.61
C GLU A 178 -12.18 8.74 20.15
N LEU A 179 -12.16 7.79 19.23
CA LEU A 179 -12.14 8.04 17.79
C LEU A 179 -13.46 7.62 17.15
N ALA A 180 -13.79 8.24 16.02
CA ALA A 180 -14.89 7.79 15.19
C ALA A 180 -14.68 6.32 14.79
N GLU A 181 -15.74 5.51 14.86
CA GLU A 181 -15.66 4.08 14.50
C GLU A 181 -15.09 3.85 13.09
N SER A 182 -15.33 4.79 12.17
CA SER A 182 -14.77 4.75 10.81
C SER A 182 -13.25 4.79 10.77
N GLU A 183 -12.59 5.55 11.65
CA GLU A 183 -11.12 5.62 11.72
C GLU A 183 -10.52 4.31 12.25
N ILE A 184 -11.20 3.71 13.22
CA ILE A 184 -10.84 2.40 13.77
C ILE A 184 -11.01 1.32 12.69
N ALA A 185 -12.14 1.33 11.97
CA ALA A 185 -12.40 0.40 10.88
C ALA A 185 -11.39 0.52 9.72
N ASP A 186 -10.92 1.74 9.43
CA ASP A 186 -9.89 1.98 8.42
C ASP A 186 -8.53 1.36 8.81
N LEU A 187 -8.13 1.48 10.08
CA LEU A 187 -6.96 0.79 10.60
C LEU A 187 -7.15 -0.74 10.54
N GLN A 188 -8.32 -1.25 10.96
CA GLN A 188 -8.63 -2.68 10.93
C GLN A 188 -8.59 -3.25 9.51
N TYR A 189 -9.15 -2.54 8.52
CA TYR A 189 -9.04 -2.91 7.11
C TYR A 189 -7.58 -2.99 6.66
N THR A 190 -6.77 -2.00 7.02
CA THR A 190 -5.34 -1.97 6.69
C THR A 190 -4.56 -3.13 7.34
N ILE A 191 -4.89 -3.47 8.59
CA ILE A 191 -4.36 -4.63 9.30
C ILE A 191 -4.77 -5.92 8.57
N SER A 192 -6.03 -6.05 8.15
CA SER A 192 -6.51 -7.20 7.36
C SER A 192 -5.73 -7.40 6.07
N VAL A 193 -5.50 -6.32 5.32
CA VAL A 193 -4.70 -6.34 4.08
C VAL A 193 -3.27 -6.82 4.39
N THR A 194 -2.68 -6.34 5.49
CA THR A 194 -1.31 -6.69 5.87
C THR A 194 -1.20 -8.14 6.34
N HIS A 195 -2.16 -8.64 7.13
CA HIS A 195 -2.28 -10.07 7.44
C HIS A 195 -2.44 -10.91 6.17
N SER A 196 -3.22 -10.44 5.19
CA SER A 196 -3.35 -11.11 3.90
C SER A 196 -2.02 -11.16 3.15
N LYS A 197 -1.20 -10.10 3.17
CA LYS A 197 0.15 -10.10 2.57
C LYS A 197 1.12 -11.03 3.31
N LEU A 198 1.01 -11.11 4.63
CA LEU A 198 1.76 -12.01 5.49
C LEU A 198 1.24 -13.44 5.50
N ARG A 199 0.16 -13.78 4.78
CA ARG A 199 -0.50 -15.09 4.74
C ARG A 199 -1.16 -15.59 6.05
N ASN A 200 -1.23 -14.74 7.07
CA ASN A 200 -2.07 -14.86 8.26
C ASN A 200 -3.58 -14.80 7.90
N THR A 201 -4.08 -15.89 7.32
CA THR A 201 -5.36 -15.89 6.59
C THR A 201 -6.57 -15.77 7.52
N LEU A 202 -6.52 -16.35 8.73
CA LEU A 202 -7.59 -16.25 9.71
C LEU A 202 -7.71 -14.84 10.30
N ASP A 203 -6.59 -14.24 10.69
CA ASP A 203 -6.56 -12.85 11.19
C ASP A 203 -7.05 -11.88 10.11
N SER A 204 -6.65 -12.08 8.86
CA SER A 204 -7.15 -11.27 7.73
C SER A 204 -8.69 -11.31 7.64
N ILE A 205 -9.30 -12.49 7.83
CA ILE A 205 -10.77 -12.64 7.84
C ILE A 205 -11.37 -11.91 9.04
N GLU A 206 -10.80 -12.07 10.23
CA GLU A 206 -11.29 -11.43 11.45
C GLU A 206 -11.33 -9.90 11.31
N TYR A 207 -10.19 -9.29 10.97
CA TYR A 207 -10.07 -7.85 10.81
C TYR A 207 -10.91 -7.31 9.63
N ALA A 208 -11.03 -8.07 8.54
CA ALA A 208 -11.90 -7.67 7.43
C ALA A 208 -13.38 -7.60 7.85
N ASN A 209 -13.85 -8.55 8.67
CA ASN A 209 -15.22 -8.56 9.16
C ASN A 209 -15.48 -7.44 10.18
N LYS A 210 -14.53 -7.17 11.10
CA LYS A 210 -14.62 -6.04 12.03
C LYS A 210 -14.79 -4.71 11.29
N ALA A 211 -13.94 -4.47 10.29
CA ALA A 211 -14.03 -3.28 9.45
C ALA A 211 -15.33 -3.23 8.61
N LEU A 212 -15.73 -4.38 8.04
CA LEU A 212 -16.94 -4.48 7.21
C LEU A 212 -18.20 -4.09 7.98
N ASP A 213 -18.35 -4.54 9.23
CA ASP A 213 -19.52 -4.21 10.07
C ASP A 213 -19.72 -2.70 10.18
N VAL A 214 -18.66 -1.97 10.53
CA VAL A 214 -18.69 -0.51 10.65
C VAL A 214 -18.99 0.15 9.30
N PHE A 215 -18.31 -0.28 8.23
CA PHE A 215 -18.52 0.31 6.91
C PHE A 215 -19.92 0.06 6.36
N GLN A 216 -20.56 -1.06 6.70
CA GLN A 216 -21.94 -1.34 6.36
C GLN A 216 -22.90 -0.40 7.10
N ARG A 217 -22.71 -0.20 8.41
CA ARG A 217 -23.51 0.73 9.21
C ARG A 217 -23.36 2.18 8.73
N ASN A 218 -22.18 2.55 8.24
CA ASN A 218 -21.88 3.88 7.73
C ASN A 218 -22.16 4.04 6.22
N TYR A 219 -22.74 3.04 5.55
CA TYR A 219 -23.00 3.04 4.10
C TYR A 219 -21.78 3.34 3.23
N ASN A 220 -20.56 3.03 3.70
CA ASN A 220 -19.34 3.19 2.92
C ASN A 220 -19.17 1.99 1.97
N PHE A 221 -19.93 2.01 0.87
CA PHE A 221 -20.00 0.90 -0.08
C PHE A 221 -18.65 0.58 -0.74
N LEU A 222 -17.79 1.58 -0.91
CA LEU A 222 -16.44 1.38 -1.46
C LEU A 222 -15.59 0.54 -0.50
N ARG A 223 -15.52 0.91 0.78
CA ARG A 223 -14.79 0.14 1.78
C ARG A 223 -15.42 -1.24 2.01
N CYS A 224 -16.75 -1.36 1.95
CA CYS A 224 -17.42 -2.66 1.97
C CYS A 224 -16.95 -3.57 0.82
N ALA A 225 -16.83 -3.04 -0.40
CA ALA A 225 -16.36 -3.81 -1.55
C ALA A 225 -14.91 -4.30 -1.33
N GLN A 226 -14.05 -3.43 -0.80
CA GLN A 226 -12.66 -3.76 -0.48
C GLN A 226 -12.55 -4.84 0.61
N CYS A 227 -13.35 -4.75 1.68
CA CYS A 227 -13.43 -5.80 2.70
C CYS A 227 -13.88 -7.14 2.09
N HIS A 228 -14.90 -7.13 1.22
CA HIS A 228 -15.33 -8.34 0.52
C HIS A 228 -14.26 -8.91 -0.42
N ILE A 229 -13.44 -8.08 -1.07
CA ILE A 229 -12.29 -8.56 -1.85
C ILE A 229 -11.29 -9.28 -0.94
N MET A 230 -10.97 -8.71 0.23
CA MET A 230 -10.08 -9.35 1.21
C MET A 230 -10.63 -10.69 1.71
N LEU A 231 -11.91 -10.74 2.06
CA LEU A 231 -12.59 -11.98 2.45
C LEU A 231 -12.57 -13.01 1.32
N GLY A 232 -12.80 -12.60 0.07
CA GLY A 232 -12.74 -13.47 -1.10
C GLY A 232 -11.35 -14.09 -1.30
N ILE A 233 -10.29 -13.27 -1.20
CA ILE A 233 -8.90 -13.75 -1.27
C ILE A 233 -8.60 -14.75 -0.15
N SER A 234 -9.02 -14.45 1.07
CA SER A 234 -8.75 -15.30 2.23
C SER A 234 -9.51 -16.62 2.16
N TYR A 235 -10.80 -16.61 1.82
CA TYR A 235 -11.57 -17.85 1.63
C TYR A 235 -11.06 -18.70 0.47
N ARG A 236 -10.54 -18.09 -0.61
CA ARG A 236 -9.89 -18.82 -1.71
C ARG A 236 -8.67 -19.59 -1.21
N ARG A 237 -7.84 -18.98 -0.35
CA ARG A 237 -6.65 -19.64 0.23
C ARG A 237 -7.02 -20.81 1.12
N LEU A 238 -8.14 -20.70 1.86
CA LEU A 238 -8.72 -21.80 2.63
C LEU A 238 -9.48 -22.83 1.77
N LYS A 239 -9.44 -22.70 0.44
CA LYS A 239 -10.18 -23.53 -0.53
C LYS A 239 -11.71 -23.54 -0.31
N MET A 240 -12.24 -22.55 0.39
CA MET A 240 -13.68 -22.34 0.59
C MET A 240 -14.26 -21.57 -0.60
N TYR A 241 -14.21 -22.18 -1.78
CA TYR A 241 -14.47 -21.49 -3.05
C TYR A 241 -15.85 -20.83 -3.13
N ASP A 242 -16.90 -21.45 -2.59
CA ASP A 242 -18.25 -20.87 -2.62
C ASP A 242 -18.35 -19.58 -1.81
N LYS A 243 -17.72 -19.54 -0.63
CA LYS A 243 -17.64 -18.31 0.18
C LYS A 243 -16.82 -17.24 -0.53
N ALA A 244 -15.72 -17.64 -1.18
CA ALA A 244 -14.87 -16.71 -1.91
C ALA A 244 -15.61 -16.08 -3.10
N ILE A 245 -16.29 -16.89 -3.92
CA ILE A 245 -17.12 -16.44 -5.05
C ILE A 245 -18.24 -15.51 -4.55
N LYS A 246 -18.95 -15.87 -3.48
CA LYS A 246 -20.00 -15.03 -2.89
C LYS A 246 -19.46 -13.64 -2.53
N ASN A 247 -18.32 -13.57 -1.83
CA ASN A 247 -17.71 -12.31 -1.44
C ASN A 247 -17.25 -11.48 -2.65
N HIS A 248 -16.59 -12.11 -3.63
CA HIS A 248 -16.22 -11.42 -4.85
C HIS A 248 -17.44 -10.87 -5.61
N ASN A 249 -18.53 -11.63 -5.71
CA ASN A 249 -19.76 -11.13 -6.36
C ASN A 249 -20.40 -9.97 -5.60
N LEU A 250 -20.38 -9.98 -4.26
CA LEU A 250 -20.81 -8.82 -3.45
C LEU A 250 -19.94 -7.59 -3.73
N ALA A 251 -18.61 -7.75 -3.75
CA ALA A 251 -17.70 -6.66 -4.09
C ALA A 251 -17.95 -6.12 -5.52
N LYS A 252 -18.19 -7.00 -6.49
CA LYS A 252 -18.51 -6.61 -7.88
C LYS A 252 -19.81 -5.82 -7.94
N HIS A 253 -20.83 -6.25 -7.20
CA HIS A 253 -22.11 -5.54 -7.12
C HIS A 253 -21.94 -4.14 -6.54
N LEU A 254 -21.22 -4.00 -5.44
CA LEU A 254 -20.90 -2.71 -4.81
C LEU A 254 -20.05 -1.82 -5.74
N GLY A 255 -19.09 -2.41 -6.45
CA GLY A 255 -18.30 -1.69 -7.47
C GLY A 255 -19.19 -1.12 -8.59
N LYS A 256 -20.16 -1.90 -9.09
CA LYS A 256 -21.15 -1.43 -10.06
C LYS A 256 -22.04 -0.32 -9.51
N LEU A 257 -22.52 -0.45 -8.26
CA LEU A 257 -23.35 0.55 -7.61
C LEU A 257 -22.63 1.91 -7.51
N ASN A 258 -21.36 1.90 -7.16
CA ASN A 258 -20.52 3.10 -7.07
C ASN A 258 -19.90 3.53 -8.41
N LYS A 259 -20.22 2.84 -9.52
CA LYS A 259 -19.57 3.03 -10.83
C LYS A 259 -18.03 2.99 -10.77
N ASN A 260 -17.47 2.24 -9.81
CA ASN A 260 -16.04 2.15 -9.59
C ASN A 260 -15.47 0.99 -10.44
N LYS A 261 -14.93 1.33 -11.61
CA LYS A 261 -14.33 0.37 -12.54
C LYS A 261 -13.13 -0.37 -11.95
N GLN A 262 -12.27 0.32 -11.19
CA GLN A 262 -11.09 -0.29 -10.57
C GLN A 262 -11.47 -1.46 -9.66
N ILE A 263 -12.52 -1.31 -8.83
CA ILE A 263 -13.04 -2.40 -7.99
C ILE A 263 -13.57 -3.55 -8.84
N ILE A 264 -14.32 -3.27 -9.90
CA ILE A 264 -14.88 -4.30 -10.79
C ILE A 264 -13.75 -5.14 -11.41
N GLN A 265 -12.68 -4.48 -11.87
CA GLN A 265 -11.57 -5.17 -12.53
C GLN A 265 -10.67 -5.91 -11.55
N LEU A 266 -10.44 -5.36 -10.36
CA LEU A 266 -9.77 -6.09 -9.28
C LEU A 266 -10.55 -7.36 -8.89
N VAL A 267 -11.88 -7.30 -8.87
CA VAL A 267 -12.71 -8.49 -8.64
C VAL A 267 -12.60 -9.49 -9.79
N ASN A 268 -12.67 -9.03 -11.04
CA ASN A 268 -12.49 -9.91 -12.21
C ASN A 268 -11.13 -10.63 -12.14
N GLN A 269 -10.06 -9.92 -11.80
CA GLN A 269 -8.72 -10.53 -11.64
C GLN A 269 -8.73 -11.62 -10.57
N ASN A 270 -9.35 -11.35 -9.42
CA ASN A 270 -9.43 -12.31 -8.32
C ASN A 270 -10.32 -13.53 -8.63
N LEU A 271 -11.44 -13.34 -9.32
CA LEU A 271 -12.29 -14.42 -9.80
C LEU A 271 -11.56 -15.26 -10.84
N GLY A 272 -10.84 -14.64 -11.78
CA GLY A 272 -10.01 -15.35 -12.75
C GLY A 272 -9.00 -16.28 -12.07
N VAL A 273 -8.24 -15.75 -11.09
CA VAL A 273 -7.29 -16.56 -10.31
C VAL A 273 -8.01 -17.65 -9.49
N LEU A 274 -9.20 -17.38 -8.96
CA LEU A 274 -9.99 -18.36 -8.21
C LEU A 274 -10.40 -19.54 -9.10
N TYR A 275 -10.97 -19.27 -10.28
CA TYR A 275 -11.38 -20.31 -11.22
C TYR A 275 -10.18 -21.08 -11.78
N SER A 276 -9.06 -20.40 -12.03
CA SER A 276 -7.78 -21.04 -12.38
C SER A 276 -7.32 -22.01 -11.29
N THR A 277 -7.34 -21.58 -10.02
CA THR A 277 -6.98 -22.42 -8.85
C THR A 277 -7.90 -23.63 -8.70
N LYS A 278 -9.17 -23.51 -9.13
CA LYS A 278 -10.15 -24.60 -9.12
C LYS A 278 -10.00 -25.55 -10.31
N GLY A 279 -9.12 -25.24 -11.27
CA GLY A 279 -8.96 -26.00 -12.51
C GLY A 279 -10.10 -25.77 -13.52
N GLN A 280 -10.77 -24.62 -13.45
CA GLN A 280 -11.84 -24.21 -14.38
C GLN A 280 -11.31 -23.11 -15.31
N GLN A 281 -10.46 -23.50 -16.26
CA GLN A 281 -9.68 -22.56 -17.09
C GLN A 281 -10.55 -21.68 -17.98
N GLU A 282 -11.60 -22.23 -18.60
CA GLU A 282 -12.49 -21.44 -19.46
C GLU A 282 -13.15 -20.29 -18.71
N GLU A 283 -13.62 -20.53 -17.47
CA GLU A 283 -14.17 -19.49 -16.61
C GLU A 283 -13.11 -18.47 -16.19
N ALA A 284 -11.90 -18.94 -15.84
CA ALA A 284 -10.79 -18.05 -15.52
C ALA A 284 -10.50 -17.06 -16.65
N ILE A 285 -10.40 -17.58 -17.88
CA ILE A 285 -10.15 -16.78 -19.09
C ILE A 285 -11.27 -15.77 -19.34
N LYS A 286 -12.54 -16.13 -19.14
CA LYS A 286 -13.67 -15.19 -19.27
C LYS A 286 -13.51 -13.97 -18.35
N PHE A 287 -13.14 -14.20 -17.08
CA PHE A 287 -12.93 -13.09 -16.14
C PHE A 287 -11.71 -12.24 -16.49
N PHE A 288 -10.61 -12.83 -16.92
CA PHE A 288 -9.44 -12.06 -17.35
C PHE A 288 -9.70 -11.24 -18.63
N ARG A 289 -10.44 -11.79 -19.61
CA ARG A 289 -10.81 -11.06 -20.83
C ARG A 289 -11.64 -9.81 -20.54
N ALA A 290 -12.55 -9.87 -19.57
CA ALA A 290 -13.34 -8.72 -19.15
C ALA A 290 -12.49 -7.52 -18.64
N ILE A 291 -11.21 -7.74 -18.31
CA ILE A 291 -10.25 -6.69 -17.96
C ILE A 291 -9.57 -6.14 -19.22
N ILE A 292 -9.17 -7.02 -20.14
CA ILE A 292 -8.43 -6.67 -21.36
C ILE A 292 -9.30 -5.85 -22.33
N ASP A 293 -10.59 -6.21 -22.41
CA ASP A 293 -11.58 -5.62 -23.30
C ASP A 293 -12.09 -4.24 -22.82
N ASP A 294 -11.68 -3.79 -21.63
CA ASP A 294 -12.02 -2.47 -21.07
C ASP A 294 -10.84 -1.51 -21.26
N ASP A 295 -10.95 -0.62 -22.25
CA ASP A 295 -9.88 0.31 -22.63
C ASP A 295 -9.62 1.42 -21.61
N GLU A 296 -10.52 1.63 -20.65
CA GLU A 296 -10.32 2.57 -19.54
C GLU A 296 -9.47 1.98 -18.41
N VAL A 297 -9.14 0.69 -18.49
CA VAL A 297 -8.29 0.02 -17.51
C VAL A 297 -6.84 0.42 -17.74
N HIS A 298 -6.17 0.80 -16.66
CA HIS A 298 -4.74 1.07 -16.66
C HIS A 298 -3.97 -0.11 -17.28
N ILE A 299 -2.95 0.25 -18.06
CA ILE A 299 -2.25 -0.70 -18.91
C ILE A 299 -1.57 -1.83 -18.12
N VAL A 300 -1.17 -1.55 -16.88
CA VAL A 300 -0.52 -2.50 -15.97
C VAL A 300 -1.47 -3.65 -15.61
N GLU A 301 -2.72 -3.34 -15.30
CA GLU A 301 -3.76 -4.28 -14.94
C GLU A 301 -4.19 -5.10 -16.17
N ARG A 302 -4.31 -4.46 -17.33
CA ARG A 302 -4.54 -5.16 -18.61
C ARG A 302 -3.43 -6.16 -18.90
N PHE A 303 -2.18 -5.74 -18.72
CA PHE A 303 -1.02 -6.61 -18.92
C PHE A 303 -1.03 -7.80 -17.95
N ALA A 304 -1.31 -7.57 -16.67
CA ALA A 304 -1.41 -8.65 -15.68
C ALA A 304 -2.50 -9.67 -16.05
N ALA A 305 -3.62 -9.22 -16.61
CA ALA A 305 -4.67 -10.09 -17.14
C ALA A 305 -4.17 -10.87 -18.37
N VAL A 306 -3.49 -10.23 -19.32
CA VAL A 306 -2.87 -10.91 -20.48
C VAL A 306 -1.90 -12.01 -20.02
N ALA A 307 -0.99 -11.71 -19.10
CA ALA A 307 -0.06 -12.68 -18.53
C ALA A 307 -0.78 -13.87 -17.88
N SER A 308 -1.89 -13.61 -17.19
CA SER A 308 -2.70 -14.66 -16.59
C SER A 308 -3.32 -15.57 -17.64
N ILE A 309 -3.86 -15.02 -18.74
CA ILE A 309 -4.45 -15.83 -19.83
C ILE A 309 -3.37 -16.60 -20.61
N VAL A 310 -2.20 -15.99 -20.86
CA VAL A 310 -1.06 -16.70 -21.48
C VAL A 310 -0.72 -17.94 -20.66
N ASN A 311 -0.62 -17.81 -19.33
CA ASN A 311 -0.41 -18.95 -18.44
C ASN A 311 -1.52 -20.00 -18.55
N GLU A 312 -2.79 -19.59 -18.57
CA GLU A 312 -3.92 -20.53 -18.73
C GLU A 312 -3.82 -21.31 -20.06
N TYR A 313 -3.60 -20.62 -21.18
CA TYR A 313 -3.48 -21.27 -22.49
C TYR A 313 -2.24 -22.16 -22.60
N TYR A 314 -1.12 -21.75 -22.01
CA TYR A 314 0.08 -22.56 -21.95
C TYR A 314 -0.17 -23.87 -21.18
N ASN A 315 -0.84 -23.81 -20.03
CA ASN A 315 -1.13 -24.98 -19.20
C ASN A 315 -2.08 -25.97 -19.87
N VAL A 316 -3.02 -25.51 -20.69
CA VAL A 316 -3.90 -26.40 -21.49
C VAL A 316 -3.32 -26.75 -22.86
N GLN A 317 -2.03 -26.46 -23.10
CA GLN A 317 -1.30 -26.73 -24.34
C GLN A 317 -1.91 -26.08 -25.59
N ASN A 318 -2.69 -25.00 -25.43
CA ASN A 318 -3.19 -24.21 -26.55
C ASN A 318 -2.15 -23.16 -26.95
N PHE A 319 -1.04 -23.63 -27.52
CA PHE A 319 0.11 -22.80 -27.81
C PHE A 319 -0.14 -21.72 -28.87
N GLU A 320 -1.06 -21.96 -29.83
CA GLU A 320 -1.46 -20.97 -30.83
C GLU A 320 -2.05 -19.72 -30.16
N LYS A 321 -3.07 -19.88 -29.31
CA LYS A 321 -3.69 -18.75 -28.59
C LYS A 321 -2.73 -18.13 -27.56
N ALA A 322 -1.86 -18.93 -26.95
CA ALA A 322 -0.84 -18.39 -26.06
C ALA A 322 0.12 -17.46 -26.81
N LYS A 323 0.56 -17.82 -28.02
CA LYS A 323 1.41 -16.98 -28.88
C LYS A 323 0.72 -15.68 -29.29
N GLU A 324 -0.53 -15.75 -29.69
CA GLU A 324 -1.34 -14.55 -30.01
C GLU A 324 -1.35 -13.56 -28.84
N LEU A 325 -1.59 -14.05 -27.61
CA LEU A 325 -1.62 -13.20 -26.43
C LEU A 325 -0.25 -12.72 -25.97
N VAL A 326 0.81 -13.48 -26.17
CA VAL A 326 2.18 -13.00 -25.94
C VAL A 326 2.48 -11.81 -26.85
N ASN A 327 2.08 -11.86 -28.12
CA ASN A 327 2.24 -10.73 -29.04
C ASN A 327 1.42 -9.52 -28.59
N GLN A 328 0.17 -9.73 -28.13
CA GLN A 328 -0.61 -8.66 -27.52
C GLN A 328 0.07 -8.06 -26.28
N GLY A 329 0.68 -8.90 -25.45
CA GLY A 329 1.49 -8.47 -24.30
C GLY A 329 2.65 -7.57 -24.70
N PHE A 330 3.36 -7.90 -25.79
CA PHE A 330 4.41 -7.03 -26.32
C PHE A 330 3.89 -5.69 -26.85
N GLU A 331 2.71 -5.66 -27.49
CA GLU A 331 2.10 -4.39 -27.92
C GLU A 331 1.70 -3.51 -26.72
N LEU A 332 1.23 -4.10 -25.62
CA LEU A 332 0.99 -3.36 -24.38
C LEU A 332 2.31 -2.87 -23.76
N MET A 333 3.38 -3.67 -23.79
CA MET A 333 4.68 -3.25 -23.26
C MET A 333 5.26 -2.02 -23.95
N LYS A 334 5.03 -1.84 -25.25
CA LYS A 334 5.50 -0.66 -26.00
C LYS A 334 4.92 0.66 -25.49
N GLN A 335 3.78 0.60 -24.81
CA GLN A 335 3.11 1.77 -24.23
C GLN A 335 3.62 2.07 -22.81
N PHE A 336 4.47 1.22 -22.22
CA PHE A 336 5.14 1.55 -20.97
C PHE A 336 6.21 2.61 -21.21
N GLY A 337 6.11 3.76 -20.52
CA GLY A 337 7.11 4.84 -20.65
C GLY A 337 8.48 4.47 -20.09
N ASN A 338 8.53 3.91 -18.88
CA ASN A 338 9.73 3.36 -18.25
C ASN A 338 9.52 1.87 -17.95
N MET A 339 10.44 1.01 -18.39
CA MET A 339 10.37 -0.44 -18.18
C MET A 339 10.83 -0.89 -16.79
N ASP A 340 11.60 -0.10 -16.06
CA ASP A 340 12.17 -0.52 -14.76
C ASP A 340 11.12 -0.98 -13.74
N PRO A 341 9.97 -0.28 -13.56
CA PRO A 341 8.91 -0.74 -12.65
C PRO A 341 8.20 -2.01 -13.16
N TYR A 342 8.35 -2.34 -14.44
CA TYR A 342 7.62 -3.41 -15.14
C TYR A 342 8.54 -4.56 -15.55
N LYS A 343 9.72 -4.67 -14.93
CA LYS A 343 10.69 -5.71 -15.25
C LYS A 343 10.17 -7.14 -15.04
N LEU A 344 9.28 -7.33 -14.05
CA LEU A 344 8.56 -8.59 -13.87
C LEU A 344 7.82 -9.00 -15.15
N TYR A 345 7.06 -8.07 -15.72
CA TYR A 345 6.25 -8.28 -16.92
C TYR A 345 7.09 -8.58 -18.16
N TYR A 346 8.22 -7.90 -18.30
CA TYR A 346 9.23 -8.25 -19.31
C TYR A 346 9.65 -9.71 -19.19
N TYR A 347 10.08 -10.14 -18.00
CA TYR A 347 10.54 -11.52 -17.81
C TYR A 347 9.44 -12.54 -18.06
N VAL A 348 8.22 -12.27 -17.60
CA VAL A 348 7.05 -13.14 -17.84
C VAL A 348 6.83 -13.35 -19.34
N MET A 349 6.75 -12.27 -20.13
CA MET A 349 6.44 -12.39 -21.57
C MET A 349 7.56 -13.04 -22.36
N TYR A 350 8.82 -12.66 -22.12
CA TYR A 350 9.95 -13.29 -22.82
C TYR A 350 10.11 -14.76 -22.44
N THR A 351 9.81 -15.14 -21.19
CA THR A 351 9.81 -16.55 -20.76
C THR A 351 8.80 -17.36 -21.58
N TYR A 352 7.56 -16.89 -21.70
CA TYR A 352 6.55 -17.58 -22.52
C TYR A 352 6.89 -17.53 -24.01
N TYR A 353 7.38 -16.39 -24.52
CA TYR A 353 7.77 -16.24 -25.93
C TYR A 353 8.80 -17.30 -26.34
N PHE A 354 9.92 -17.41 -25.60
CA PHE A 354 10.96 -18.38 -25.94
C PHE A 354 10.49 -19.83 -25.77
N ALA A 355 9.71 -20.12 -24.73
CA ALA A 355 9.15 -21.46 -24.51
C ALA A 355 8.21 -21.87 -25.66
N LEU A 356 7.31 -20.99 -26.09
CA LEU A 356 6.33 -21.25 -27.15
C LEU A 356 6.96 -21.38 -28.54
N ASN A 357 8.10 -20.71 -28.78
CA ASN A 357 8.82 -20.77 -30.06
C ASN A 357 9.89 -21.87 -30.11
N GLY A 358 10.06 -22.66 -29.04
CA GLY A 358 11.08 -23.70 -28.98
C GLY A 358 12.52 -23.15 -28.92
N GLU A 359 12.70 -21.90 -28.49
CA GLU A 359 14.01 -21.26 -28.35
C GLU A 359 14.64 -21.65 -27.00
N HIS A 360 14.94 -22.94 -26.84
CA HIS A 360 15.30 -23.56 -25.55
C HIS A 360 16.48 -22.87 -24.86
N GLU A 361 17.57 -22.55 -25.58
CA GLU A 361 18.74 -21.88 -24.99
C GLU A 361 18.40 -20.48 -24.45
N LYS A 362 17.55 -19.72 -25.18
CA LYS A 362 17.14 -18.38 -24.75
C LYS A 362 16.17 -18.44 -23.58
N PHE A 363 15.24 -19.40 -23.59
CA PHE A 363 14.35 -19.69 -22.46
C PHE A 363 15.16 -20.03 -21.19
N GLU A 364 16.11 -20.95 -21.28
CA GLU A 364 16.95 -21.33 -20.15
C GLU A 364 17.76 -20.14 -19.63
N ASN A 365 18.41 -19.39 -20.54
CA ASN A 365 19.22 -18.24 -20.19
C ASN A 365 18.42 -17.17 -19.44
N ILE A 366 17.26 -16.75 -19.97
CA ILE A 366 16.47 -15.69 -19.34
C ILE A 366 15.92 -16.13 -17.98
N VAL A 367 15.44 -17.38 -17.87
CA VAL A 367 14.86 -17.86 -16.61
C VAL A 367 15.93 -18.04 -15.53
N ILE A 368 17.08 -18.62 -15.88
CA ILE A 368 18.14 -18.97 -14.91
C ILE A 368 18.95 -17.74 -14.49
N ASN A 369 19.40 -16.95 -15.47
CA ASN A 369 20.40 -15.92 -15.22
C ASN A 369 19.77 -14.56 -14.88
N GLU A 370 18.51 -14.35 -15.24
CA GLU A 370 17.83 -13.07 -15.03
C GLU A 370 16.59 -13.19 -14.13
N PHE A 371 15.63 -14.03 -14.52
CA PHE A 371 14.31 -14.01 -13.90
C PHE A 371 14.30 -14.61 -12.49
N ILE A 372 14.86 -15.80 -12.28
CA ILE A 372 14.96 -16.42 -10.94
C ILE A 372 15.73 -15.51 -9.96
N PRO A 373 16.90 -14.93 -10.31
CA PRO A 373 17.59 -13.95 -9.47
C PRO A 373 16.72 -12.73 -9.14
N TYR A 374 16.00 -12.18 -10.11
CA TYR A 374 15.06 -11.09 -9.90
C TYR A 374 13.97 -11.49 -8.89
N LEU A 375 13.31 -12.63 -9.07
CA LEU A 375 12.25 -13.11 -8.18
C LEU A 375 12.75 -13.33 -6.75
N LYS A 376 13.96 -13.88 -6.57
CA LYS A 376 14.60 -14.04 -5.27
C LYS A 376 14.90 -12.69 -4.60
N LYS A 377 15.46 -11.73 -5.34
CA LYS A 377 15.75 -10.39 -4.84
C LYS A 377 14.49 -9.68 -4.33
N HIS A 378 13.39 -9.84 -5.05
CA HIS A 378 12.10 -9.22 -4.73
C HIS A 378 11.21 -10.07 -3.80
N LYS A 379 11.70 -11.22 -3.31
CA LYS A 379 10.94 -12.16 -2.44
C LYS A 379 9.59 -12.59 -3.05
N ASP A 380 9.52 -12.67 -4.38
CA ASP A 380 8.32 -13.11 -5.09
C ASP A 380 8.32 -14.64 -5.23
N TYR A 381 8.04 -15.30 -4.11
CA TYR A 381 8.05 -16.75 -4.03
C TYR A 381 6.93 -17.41 -4.85
N ILE A 382 5.84 -16.70 -5.15
CA ILE A 382 4.74 -17.25 -5.96
C ILE A 382 5.22 -17.47 -7.39
N ASN A 383 5.76 -16.42 -8.03
CA ASN A 383 6.29 -16.55 -9.38
C ASN A 383 7.53 -17.44 -9.41
N LEU A 384 8.34 -17.45 -8.33
CA LEU A 384 9.49 -18.35 -8.24
C LEU A 384 9.08 -19.83 -8.32
N VAL A 385 7.97 -20.22 -7.66
CA VAL A 385 7.42 -21.58 -7.78
C VAL A 385 7.01 -21.87 -9.22
N ILE A 386 6.27 -20.96 -9.86
CA ILE A 386 5.73 -21.14 -11.22
C ILE A 386 6.87 -21.35 -12.23
N TYR A 387 7.83 -20.42 -12.28
CA TYR A 387 8.88 -20.45 -13.31
C TYR A 387 9.98 -21.46 -13.02
N ALA A 388 10.27 -21.78 -11.75
CA ALA A 388 11.15 -22.89 -11.43
C ALA A 388 10.52 -24.24 -11.85
N ARG A 389 9.20 -24.41 -11.67
CA ARG A 389 8.51 -25.62 -12.14
C ARG A 389 8.48 -25.71 -13.66
N MET A 390 8.16 -24.62 -14.36
CA MET A 390 8.19 -24.56 -15.83
C MET A 390 9.57 -24.94 -16.40
N LEU A 391 10.65 -24.46 -15.77
CA LEU A 391 12.02 -24.83 -16.14
C LEU A 391 12.35 -26.30 -15.81
N ALA A 392 11.84 -26.82 -14.69
CA ALA A 392 12.02 -28.21 -14.32
C ALA A 392 11.34 -29.16 -15.32
N GLU A 393 10.10 -28.87 -15.70
CA GLU A 393 9.31 -29.60 -16.70
C GLU A 393 10.02 -29.57 -18.07
N HIS A 394 10.57 -28.42 -18.48
CA HIS A 394 11.39 -28.31 -19.69
C HIS A 394 12.60 -29.27 -19.69
N TYR A 395 13.35 -29.32 -18.59
CA TYR A 395 14.49 -30.24 -18.47
C TYR A 395 14.06 -31.71 -18.39
N GLU A 396 12.94 -32.00 -17.74
CA GLU A 396 12.39 -33.36 -17.66
C GLU A 396 11.99 -33.87 -19.05
N ASN A 397 11.28 -33.06 -19.84
CA ASN A 397 10.95 -33.36 -21.23
C ASN A 397 12.20 -33.55 -22.11
N SER A 398 13.28 -32.85 -21.77
CA SER A 398 14.59 -32.98 -22.42
C SER A 398 15.46 -34.11 -21.83
N HIS A 399 14.92 -34.97 -20.96
CA HIS A 399 15.60 -36.09 -20.29
C HIS A 399 16.80 -35.68 -19.41
N GLN A 400 16.90 -34.42 -19.03
CA GLN A 400 17.93 -33.87 -18.14
C GLN A 400 17.49 -33.91 -16.67
N TYR A 401 17.22 -35.12 -16.16
CA TYR A 401 16.59 -35.32 -14.84
C TYR A 401 17.33 -34.68 -13.65
N LYS A 402 18.67 -34.54 -13.73
CA LYS A 402 19.46 -33.86 -12.70
C LYS A 402 19.11 -32.36 -12.62
N ASN A 403 18.97 -31.72 -13.79
CA ASN A 403 18.57 -30.31 -13.88
C ASN A 403 17.11 -30.14 -13.50
N ALA A 404 16.22 -31.01 -13.96
CA ALA A 404 14.81 -31.02 -13.55
C ALA A 404 14.68 -31.08 -12.01
N THR A 405 15.36 -32.04 -11.37
CA THR A 405 15.36 -32.20 -9.91
C THR A 405 15.85 -30.96 -9.19
N LYS A 406 16.88 -30.28 -9.70
CA LYS A 406 17.40 -29.02 -9.12
C LYS A 406 16.32 -27.95 -9.06
N TYR A 407 15.56 -27.76 -10.14
CA TYR A 407 14.53 -26.71 -10.21
C TYR A 407 13.21 -27.11 -9.54
N TYR A 408 12.85 -28.40 -9.51
CA TYR A 408 11.78 -28.89 -8.64
C TYR A 408 12.10 -28.66 -7.15
N LYS A 409 13.34 -28.89 -6.71
CA LYS A 409 13.77 -28.56 -5.34
C LYS A 409 13.70 -27.07 -5.06
N LEU A 410 14.07 -26.23 -6.03
CA LEU A 410 13.92 -24.77 -5.90
C LEU A 410 12.45 -24.37 -5.76
N ALA A 411 11.55 -24.93 -6.56
CA ALA A 411 10.12 -24.70 -6.47
C ALA A 411 9.58 -25.13 -5.10
N ASN A 412 9.96 -26.30 -4.60
CA ASN A 412 9.55 -26.77 -3.26
C ASN A 412 10.06 -25.86 -2.15
N SER A 413 11.34 -25.46 -2.19
CA SER A 413 11.90 -24.53 -1.20
C SER A 413 11.21 -23.16 -1.23
N ALA A 414 10.87 -22.65 -2.42
CA ALA A 414 10.08 -21.42 -2.55
C ALA A 414 8.65 -21.59 -2.01
N TYR A 415 8.04 -22.76 -2.20
CA TYR A 415 6.74 -23.09 -1.64
C TYR A 415 6.75 -23.15 -0.11
N GLU A 416 7.80 -23.69 0.51
CA GLU A 416 7.97 -23.68 1.97
C GLU A 416 7.97 -22.26 2.53
N GLN A 417 8.61 -21.31 1.85
CA GLN A 417 8.59 -19.89 2.24
C GLN A 417 7.18 -19.28 2.17
N LEU A 418 6.26 -19.83 1.37
CA LEU A 418 4.86 -19.43 1.32
C LEU A 418 4.00 -20.04 2.44
N THR A 419 4.52 -21.02 3.18
CA THR A 419 3.80 -21.76 4.22
C THR A 419 4.30 -21.51 5.65
N ILE A 420 5.51 -20.94 5.80
CA ILE A 420 6.17 -20.66 7.09
C ILE A 420 5.85 -19.25 7.62
N LEU A 421 5.14 -18.43 6.83
CA LEU A 421 4.58 -17.13 7.20
C LEU A 421 3.06 -17.23 7.18
#